data_AF-A0A352AW68-F1
#
_entry.id   AF-A0A352AW68-F1
#
_cell.length_a   1.000
_cell.length_b   1.000
_cell.length_c   1.000
_cell.angle_alpha   90.00
_cell.angle_beta   90.00
_cell.angle_gamma   90.00
#
_symmetry.space_group_name_H-M   'P 1'
#
loop_
_entity.id
_entity.type
_entity.pdbx_description
1 polymer ?
#
loop_
_entity_poly.entity_id
_entity_poly.type
_entity_poly.pdbx_seq_one_letter_code
_entity_poly.pdbx_strand_id
1 'polypeptide(L)'
;MLIITLPVFLGTRIFLGKMYTKEPERKAFKMRKWLMYLTLFIAAIIVIVTLITVVNAFLSGEITSRFILKALATVAVAALVFSYYLLDVKDSLTVQKRRIYLWSTSIVSIAFVVLTFFVVGSPTQARLQRLDNERVSALQSIQYQIESYYATNKELPESLDALSALPVYDRVENNFIDPTTEEQYGYRVGEGDNYMLCATFDTNTEDTSRTDANDFSSQDWQHPAGEYCFAKSAPSLGNDFPPEKTMVQ
;
A
#
# COMPACT_ATOMS: atom_id res chain seq x y z
N MET A 1 14.07 9.33 3.12
CA MET A 1 14.33 10.36 4.16
C MET A 1 15.76 10.29 4.73
N LEU A 2 16.27 9.13 5.15
CA LEU A 2 17.61 9.02 5.77
C LEU A 2 18.78 9.42 4.85
N ILE A 3 18.67 9.14 3.54
CA ILE A 3 19.70 9.47 2.53
C ILE A 3 19.89 10.97 2.37
N ILE A 4 18.84 11.77 2.59
CA ILE A 4 18.87 13.23 2.43
C ILE A 4 19.22 13.90 3.76
N THR A 5 18.71 13.40 4.88
CA THR A 5 18.94 14.01 6.20
C THR A 5 20.36 13.81 6.70
N LEU A 6 21.03 12.70 6.37
CA LEU A 6 22.39 12.41 6.82
C LEU A 6 23.45 13.41 6.29
N PRO A 7 23.55 13.70 4.97
CA PRO A 7 24.50 14.69 4.45
C PRO A 7 24.15 16.11 4.90
N VAL A 8 22.86 16.46 5.01
CA VAL A 8 22.43 17.77 5.53
C VAL A 8 22.81 17.94 7.00
N PHE A 9 22.65 16.90 7.83
CA PHE A 9 23.04 16.92 9.24
C PHE A 9 24.55 17.01 9.43
N LEU A 10 25.33 16.26 8.64
CA LEU A 10 26.80 16.33 8.63
C LEU A 10 27.30 17.70 8.18
N GLY A 11 26.75 18.26 7.10
CA GLY A 11 27.09 19.60 6.61
C GLY A 11 26.78 20.67 7.64
N THR A 12 25.61 20.61 8.27
CA THR A 12 25.22 21.53 9.34
C THR A 12 26.18 21.43 10.53
N ARG A 13 26.57 20.21 10.93
CA ARG A 13 27.53 19.98 12.03
C ARG A 13 28.92 20.55 11.74
N ILE A 14 29.43 20.37 10.52
CA ILE A 14 30.75 20.89 10.11
C ILE A 14 30.71 22.42 10.02
N PHE A 15 29.63 22.98 9.47
CA PHE A 15 29.44 24.43 9.34
C PHE A 15 29.33 25.10 10.71
N LEU A 16 28.55 24.52 11.63
CA LEU A 16 28.47 24.98 13.01
C LEU A 16 29.83 24.82 13.72
N GLY A 17 30.52 23.70 13.53
CA GLY A 17 31.85 23.44 14.10
C GLY A 17 32.89 24.51 13.75
N LYS A 18 32.91 24.96 12.48
CA LYS A 18 33.78 26.06 12.02
C LYS A 18 33.40 27.42 12.58
N MET A 19 32.11 27.66 12.85
CA MET A 19 31.63 28.90 13.48
C MET A 19 31.93 28.94 14.99
N TYR A 20 31.99 27.77 15.65
CA TYR A 20 32.25 27.66 17.10
C TYR A 20 33.70 27.96 17.51
N THR A 21 34.68 27.79 16.64
CA THR A 21 36.10 28.03 16.97
C THR A 21 36.48 29.52 17.00
N LYS A 22 35.65 30.42 16.45
CA LYS A 22 35.97 31.86 16.31
C LYS A 22 35.38 32.76 17.40
N GLU A 23 34.30 32.36 18.09
CA GLU A 23 33.66 33.18 19.14
C GLU A 23 33.11 32.31 20.31
N PRO A 24 33.86 32.09 21.41
CA PRO A 24 33.45 31.26 22.54
C PRO A 24 32.41 31.89 23.48
N GLU A 25 32.04 33.17 23.28
CA GLU A 25 31.08 33.91 24.13
C GLU A 25 29.64 33.90 23.62
N ARG A 26 29.39 33.58 22.34
CA ARG A 26 28.04 33.21 21.86
C ARG A 26 27.69 31.77 22.22
N LYS A 27 28.07 31.34 23.43
CA LYS A 27 27.70 30.05 24.00
C LYS A 27 26.18 29.94 23.98
N ALA A 28 25.75 29.18 22.99
CA ALA A 28 24.39 28.86 22.62
C ALA A 28 23.65 28.03 23.69
N PHE A 29 23.72 28.43 24.97
CA PHE A 29 22.98 27.78 26.05
C PHE A 29 21.46 27.97 25.90
N LYS A 30 21.01 29.15 25.46
CA LYS A 30 19.58 29.41 25.18
C LYS A 30 19.11 28.75 23.89
N MET A 31 19.87 28.87 22.80
CA MET A 31 19.45 28.36 21.49
C MET A 31 19.48 26.82 21.42
N ARG A 32 20.46 26.17 22.05
CA ARG A 32 20.50 24.70 22.14
C ARG A 32 19.37 24.15 23.00
N LYS A 33 19.07 24.78 24.14
CA LYS A 33 17.91 24.41 24.97
C LYS A 33 16.60 24.61 24.22
N TRP A 34 16.45 25.72 23.49
CA TRP A 34 15.27 25.98 22.67
C TRP A 34 15.06 24.93 21.56
N LEU A 35 16.13 24.57 20.82
CA LEU A 35 16.08 23.49 19.83
C LEU A 35 15.68 22.15 20.47
N MET A 36 16.19 21.82 21.66
CA MET A 36 15.79 20.61 22.37
C MET A 36 14.32 20.64 22.80
N TYR A 37 13.84 21.76 23.35
CA TYR A 37 12.42 21.91 23.69
C TYR A 37 11.51 21.85 22.45
N LEU A 38 11.92 22.42 21.32
CA LEU A 38 11.20 22.32 20.06
C LEU A 38 11.11 20.87 19.57
N THR A 39 12.21 20.12 19.61
CA THR A 39 12.17 18.69 19.24
C THR A 39 11.28 17.88 20.17
N LEU A 40 11.25 18.21 21.46
CA LEU A 40 10.42 17.53 22.46
C LEU A 40 8.93 17.85 22.24
N PHE A 41 8.62 19.09 21.85
CA PHE A 41 7.27 19.50 21.47
C PHE A 41 6.77 18.78 20.22
N ILE A 42 7.60 18.72 19.16
CA ILE A 42 7.25 18.00 17.92
C ILE A 42 7.07 16.50 18.19
N ALA A 43 7.94 15.89 18.99
CA ALA A 43 7.82 14.49 19.38
C ALA A 43 6.50 14.21 20.11
N ALA A 44 6.08 15.10 21.02
CA ALA A 44 4.80 14.97 21.71
C ALA A 44 3.60 15.06 20.74
N ILE A 45 3.64 15.97 19.76
CA ILE A 45 2.60 16.06 18.71
C ILE A 45 2.53 14.76 17.91
N ILE A 46 3.67 14.20 17.48
CA ILE A 46 3.71 12.95 16.72
C ILE A 46 3.05 11.81 17.52
N VAL A 47 3.32 11.71 18.83
CA VAL A 47 2.67 10.70 19.70
C VAL A 47 1.17 10.90 19.75
N ILE A 48 0.70 12.14 19.92
CA ILE A 48 -0.73 12.45 20.01
C ILE A 48 -1.45 12.10 18.70
N VAL A 49 -0.91 12.54 17.55
CA VAL A 49 -1.48 12.24 16.23
C VAL A 49 -1.51 10.73 16.00
N THR A 50 -0.43 10.03 16.35
CA THR A 50 -0.38 8.56 16.25
C THR A 50 -1.47 7.92 17.08
N LEU A 51 -1.65 8.34 18.34
CA LEU A 51 -2.71 7.80 19.20
C LEU A 51 -4.11 8.05 18.62
N ILE A 52 -4.36 9.24 18.06
CA ILE A 52 -5.64 9.56 17.40
C ILE A 52 -5.87 8.62 16.21
N THR A 53 -4.86 8.44 15.34
CA THR A 53 -4.99 7.52 14.20
C THR A 53 -5.30 6.09 14.65
N VAL A 54 -4.72 5.66 15.77
CA VAL A 54 -4.94 4.32 16.35
C VAL A 54 -6.36 4.13 16.85
N VAL A 55 -6.86 5.12 17.59
CA VAL A 55 -8.22 5.11 18.09
C VAL A 55 -9.23 5.15 16.96
N ASN A 56 -9.00 5.98 15.94
CA ASN A 56 -9.89 6.06 14.78
C ASN A 56 -9.95 4.74 14.00
N ALA A 57 -8.80 4.13 13.71
CA ALA A 57 -8.77 2.83 13.05
C ALA A 57 -9.46 1.72 13.88
N PHE A 58 -9.38 1.80 15.21
CA PHE A 58 -10.12 0.91 16.12
C PHE A 58 -11.63 1.09 16.02
N LEU A 59 -12.08 2.34 16.00
CA LEU A 59 -13.50 2.69 15.86
C LEU A 59 -14.07 2.32 14.49
N SER A 60 -13.25 2.37 13.44
CA SER A 60 -13.62 1.98 12.07
C SER A 60 -13.76 0.47 11.88
N GLY A 61 -13.31 -0.36 12.83
CA GLY A 61 -13.30 -1.82 12.69
C GLY A 61 -12.20 -2.38 11.75
N GLU A 62 -11.36 -1.51 11.18
CA GLU A 62 -10.25 -1.85 10.27
C GLU A 62 -8.96 -2.22 11.02
N ILE A 63 -9.07 -2.89 12.17
CA ILE A 63 -7.91 -3.28 12.98
C ILE A 63 -7.21 -4.46 12.31
N THR A 64 -6.26 -4.14 11.43
CA THR A 64 -5.32 -5.14 10.92
C THR A 64 -4.20 -5.35 11.95
N SER A 65 -3.71 -6.59 12.10
CA SER A 65 -2.55 -6.90 12.95
C SER A 65 -1.31 -6.05 12.60
N ARG A 66 -1.19 -5.68 11.33
CA ARG A 66 -0.16 -4.79 10.77
C ARG A 66 -0.25 -3.38 11.32
N PHE A 67 -1.45 -2.89 11.58
CA PHE A 67 -1.70 -1.56 12.13
C PHE A 67 -1.27 -1.46 13.60
N ILE A 68 -1.62 -2.46 14.42
CA ILE A 68 -1.22 -2.52 15.85
C ILE A 68 0.30 -2.54 16.01
N LEU A 69 1.00 -3.35 15.21
CA LEU A 69 2.47 -3.44 15.26
C LEU A 69 3.14 -2.10 14.92
N LYS A 70 2.65 -1.38 13.91
CA LYS A 70 3.15 -0.04 13.55
C LYS A 70 2.88 1.00 14.64
N ALA A 71 1.71 0.94 15.26
CA ALA A 71 1.33 1.83 16.35
C ALA A 71 2.24 1.64 17.57
N LEU A 72 2.41 0.40 18.02
CA LEU A 72 3.25 0.04 19.15
C LEU A 72 4.71 0.44 18.89
N ALA A 73 5.22 0.17 17.68
CA ALA A 73 6.54 0.59 17.24
C ALA A 73 6.75 2.10 17.39
N THR A 74 5.81 2.89 16.89
CA THR A 74 5.88 4.37 16.91
C THR A 74 5.86 4.90 18.34
N VAL A 75 4.97 4.38 19.20
CA VAL A 75 4.90 4.75 20.61
C VAL A 75 6.19 4.37 21.35
N ALA A 76 6.73 3.18 21.10
CA ALA A 76 7.97 2.71 21.73
C ALA A 76 9.17 3.61 21.37
N VAL A 77 9.36 3.92 20.09
CA VAL A 77 10.43 4.82 19.63
C VAL A 77 10.27 6.21 20.25
N ALA A 78 9.06 6.76 20.22
CA ALA A 78 8.80 8.07 20.77
C ALA A 78 9.05 8.14 22.28
N ALA A 79 8.62 7.12 23.04
CA ALA A 79 8.89 7.01 24.47
C ALA A 79 10.40 6.94 24.76
N LEU A 80 11.16 6.19 23.95
CA LEU A 80 12.61 6.07 24.08
C LEU A 80 13.33 7.41 23.84
N VAL A 81 12.95 8.11 22.77
CA VAL A 81 13.48 9.43 22.42
C VAL A 81 13.12 10.46 23.50
N PHE A 82 11.85 10.48 23.93
CA PHE A 82 11.38 11.36 24.99
C PHE A 82 12.13 11.13 26.32
N SER A 83 12.33 9.86 26.69
CA SER A 83 13.10 9.49 27.89
C SER A 83 14.55 9.97 27.81
N TYR A 84 15.20 9.82 26.65
CA TYR A 84 16.56 10.32 26.45
C TYR A 84 16.63 11.84 26.65
N TYR A 85 15.71 12.59 26.03
CA TYR A 85 15.71 14.04 26.13
C TYR A 85 15.38 14.55 27.54
N LEU A 86 14.47 13.90 28.27
CA LEU A 86 14.22 14.24 29.67
C LEU A 86 15.48 14.07 30.53
N LEU A 87 16.23 12.98 30.31
CA LEU A 87 17.46 12.70 31.05
C LEU A 87 18.61 13.63 30.66
N ASP A 88 18.71 14.02 29.38
CA ASP A 88 19.71 15.00 28.90
C ASP A 88 19.42 16.41 29.43
N VAL A 89 18.13 16.82 29.51
CA VAL A 89 17.72 18.10 30.11
C VAL A 89 17.97 18.13 31.62
N LYS A 90 17.83 16.98 32.29
CA LYS A 90 18.06 16.83 33.74
C LYS A 90 19.54 16.73 34.12
N ASP A 91 20.44 16.75 33.13
CA ASP A 91 21.91 16.66 33.25
C ASP A 91 22.39 15.48 34.13
N SER A 92 21.60 14.41 34.19
CA SER A 92 21.83 13.27 35.09
C SER A 92 22.56 12.11 34.41
N LEU A 93 23.07 12.32 33.19
CA LEU A 93 23.68 11.27 32.35
C LEU A 93 25.20 11.42 32.27
N THR A 94 25.92 10.40 32.73
CA THR A 94 27.36 10.26 32.48
C THR A 94 27.65 10.05 30.99
N VAL A 95 28.86 10.42 30.53
CA VAL A 95 29.30 10.32 29.12
C VAL A 95 29.06 8.92 28.53
N GLN A 96 29.26 7.88 29.35
CA GLN A 96 29.07 6.47 28.98
C GLN A 96 27.58 6.14 28.76
N LYS A 97 26.69 6.58 29.66
CA LYS A 97 25.23 6.39 29.52
C LYS A 97 24.67 7.14 28.32
N ARG A 98 25.16 8.36 28.06
CA ARG A 98 24.78 9.15 26.87
C ARG A 98 25.11 8.41 25.57
N ARG A 99 26.29 7.77 25.50
CA ARG A 99 26.71 6.99 24.32
C ARG A 99 25.84 5.75 24.12
N ILE A 100 25.53 5.02 25.19
CA ILE A 100 24.65 3.84 25.15
C ILE A 100 23.25 4.22 24.63
N TYR A 101 22.65 5.30 25.14
CA TYR A 101 21.36 5.77 24.67
C TYR A 101 21.35 6.20 23.19
N LEU A 102 22.42 6.84 22.71
CA LEU A 102 22.53 7.23 21.29
C LEU A 102 22.60 6.00 20.37
N TRP A 103 23.35 4.97 20.76
CA TRP A 103 23.42 3.72 19.99
C TRP A 103 22.13 2.91 20.09
N SER A 104 21.52 2.81 21.28
CA SER A 104 20.28 2.06 21.46
C SER A 104 19.12 2.66 20.66
N THR A 105 18.93 3.98 20.71
CA THR A 105 17.90 4.68 19.92
C THR A 105 18.11 4.50 18.41
N SER A 106 19.36 4.58 17.93
CA SER A 106 19.68 4.38 16.52
C SER A 106 19.40 2.94 16.06
N ILE A 107 19.83 1.95 16.85
CA ILE A 107 19.63 0.52 16.54
C ILE A 107 18.13 0.18 16.55
N VAL A 108 17.40 0.63 17.56
CA VAL A 108 15.95 0.43 17.66
C VAL A 108 15.22 1.05 16.47
N SER A 109 15.60 2.26 16.05
CA SER A 109 14.99 2.91 14.88
C SER A 109 15.23 2.13 13.59
N ILE A 110 16.46 1.64 13.38
CA ILE A 110 16.79 0.80 12.21
C ILE A 110 16.00 -0.51 12.24
N ALA A 111 15.92 -1.15 13.41
CA ALA A 111 15.15 -2.39 13.58
C ALA A 111 13.67 -2.19 13.23
N PHE A 112 13.07 -1.07 13.66
CA PHE A 112 11.69 -0.75 13.29
C PHE A 112 11.49 -0.51 11.80
N VAL A 113 12.42 0.20 11.14
CA VAL A 113 12.38 0.38 9.68
C VAL A 113 12.42 -0.97 8.97
N VAL A 114 13.32 -1.86 9.39
CA VAL A 114 13.42 -3.22 8.82
C VAL A 114 12.12 -4.01 9.06
N LEU A 115 11.60 -4.02 10.30
CA LEU A 115 10.35 -4.69 10.65
C LEU A 115 9.16 -4.15 9.84
N THR A 116 9.09 -2.84 9.58
CA THR A 116 8.01 -2.29 8.76
C THR A 116 8.04 -2.82 7.33
N PHE A 117 9.21 -3.06 6.74
CA PHE A 117 9.30 -3.68 5.42
C PHE A 117 8.85 -5.14 5.42
N PHE A 118 9.13 -5.90 6.47
CA PHE A 118 8.62 -7.27 6.61
C PHE A 118 7.09 -7.30 6.74
N VAL A 119 6.49 -6.35 7.45
CA VAL A 119 5.04 -6.31 7.69
C VAL A 119 4.25 -5.74 6.51
N VAL A 120 4.76 -4.68 5.86
CA VAL A 120 4.09 -4.01 4.72
C VAL A 120 4.33 -4.75 3.41
N GLY A 121 5.39 -5.56 3.33
CA GLY A 121 5.87 -6.13 2.08
C GLY A 121 6.93 -5.23 1.43
N SER A 122 7.74 -5.81 0.54
CA SER A 122 8.75 -5.06 -0.19
C SER A 122 8.09 -4.17 -1.27
N PRO A 123 8.72 -3.05 -1.66
CA PRO A 123 8.25 -2.23 -2.78
C PRO A 123 8.15 -3.02 -4.10
N THR A 124 8.94 -4.09 -4.25
CA THR A 124 8.86 -5.00 -5.39
C THR A 124 7.55 -5.80 -5.38
N GLN A 125 7.13 -6.32 -4.22
CA GLN A 125 5.85 -7.03 -4.08
C GLN A 125 4.66 -6.11 -4.36
N ALA A 126 4.67 -4.89 -3.84
CA ALA A 126 3.62 -3.91 -4.12
C ALA A 126 3.54 -3.55 -5.62
N ARG A 127 4.67 -3.52 -6.33
CA ARG A 127 4.70 -3.29 -7.77
C ARG A 127 4.09 -4.47 -8.55
N LEU A 128 4.41 -5.70 -8.18
CA LEU A 128 3.86 -6.90 -8.83
C LEU A 128 2.34 -6.99 -8.64
N GLN A 129 1.84 -6.74 -7.43
CA GLN A 129 0.39 -6.68 -7.16
C GLN A 129 -0.31 -5.61 -8.00
N ARG A 130 0.32 -4.45 -8.20
CA ARG A 130 -0.23 -3.39 -9.04
C ARG A 130 -0.33 -3.81 -10.51
N LEU A 131 0.67 -4.55 -11.02
CA LEU A 131 0.64 -5.09 -12.38
C LEU A 131 -0.46 -6.14 -12.54
N ASP A 132 -0.63 -7.03 -11.56
CA ASP A 132 -1.73 -8.01 -11.55
C ASP A 132 -3.10 -7.31 -11.52
N ASN A 133 -3.27 -6.24 -10.74
CA ASN A 133 -4.49 -5.43 -10.73
C ASN A 133 -4.77 -4.76 -12.09
N GLU A 134 -3.72 -4.30 -12.79
CA GLU A 134 -3.85 -3.77 -14.16
C GLU A 134 -4.32 -4.86 -15.13
N ARG A 135 -3.79 -6.09 -15.02
CA ARG A 135 -4.24 -7.24 -15.82
C ARG A 135 -5.69 -7.61 -15.53
N VAL A 136 -6.08 -7.70 -14.26
CA VAL A 136 -7.47 -7.97 -13.85
C VAL A 136 -8.41 -6.90 -14.41
N SER A 137 -8.05 -5.62 -14.30
CA SER A 137 -8.86 -4.53 -14.86
C SER A 137 -9.01 -4.63 -16.38
N ALA A 138 -7.94 -5.03 -17.10
CA ALA A 138 -8.01 -5.29 -18.52
C ALA A 138 -8.93 -6.48 -18.85
N LEU A 139 -8.83 -7.60 -18.13
CA LEU A 139 -9.71 -8.76 -18.33
C LEU A 139 -11.18 -8.43 -18.03
N GLN A 140 -11.46 -7.61 -17.02
CA GLN A 140 -12.82 -7.11 -16.73
C GLN A 140 -13.35 -6.25 -17.87
N SER A 141 -12.53 -5.38 -18.44
CA SER A 141 -12.89 -4.58 -19.60
C SER A 141 -13.17 -5.45 -20.83
N ILE A 142 -12.37 -6.49 -21.06
CA ILE A 142 -12.58 -7.47 -22.14
C ILE A 142 -13.88 -8.23 -21.92
N GLN A 143 -14.14 -8.71 -20.70
CA GLN A 143 -15.40 -9.36 -20.33
C GLN A 143 -16.60 -8.48 -20.68
N TYR A 144 -16.60 -7.20 -20.29
CA TYR A 144 -17.69 -6.28 -20.61
C TYR A 144 -17.93 -6.14 -22.12
N GLN A 145 -16.86 -6.10 -22.93
CA GLN A 145 -16.99 -6.03 -24.39
C GLN A 145 -17.53 -7.32 -24.99
N ILE A 146 -17.12 -8.49 -24.48
CA ILE A 146 -17.67 -9.79 -24.90
C ILE A 146 -19.17 -9.85 -24.58
N GLU A 147 -19.56 -9.43 -23.38
CA GLU A 147 -20.97 -9.41 -22.96
C GLU A 147 -21.81 -8.47 -23.81
N SER A 148 -21.28 -7.28 -24.15
CA SER A 148 -21.92 -6.33 -25.07
C SER A 148 -22.08 -6.93 -26.47
N TYR A 149 -21.02 -7.54 -27.02
CA TYR A 149 -21.06 -8.23 -28.31
C TYR A 149 -22.11 -9.35 -28.32
N TYR A 150 -22.15 -10.17 -27.27
CA TYR A 150 -23.11 -11.25 -27.12
C TYR A 150 -24.55 -10.72 -27.00
N ALA A 151 -24.76 -9.62 -26.27
CA ALA A 151 -26.08 -9.02 -26.13
C ALA A 151 -26.69 -8.60 -27.49
N THR A 152 -25.86 -8.11 -28.41
CA THR A 152 -26.25 -7.71 -29.78
C THR A 152 -26.35 -8.90 -30.74
N ASN A 153 -25.32 -9.75 -30.80
CA ASN A 153 -25.19 -10.78 -31.83
C ASN A 153 -25.79 -12.14 -31.43
N LYS A 154 -26.09 -12.35 -30.13
CA LYS A 154 -26.52 -13.64 -29.55
C LYS A 154 -25.54 -14.79 -29.73
N GLU A 155 -24.31 -14.47 -30.09
CA GLU A 155 -23.21 -15.40 -30.31
C GLU A 155 -21.94 -14.82 -29.70
N LEU A 156 -21.07 -15.68 -29.17
CA LEU A 156 -19.77 -15.26 -28.64
C LEU A 156 -18.83 -14.86 -29.80
N PRO A 157 -17.95 -13.88 -29.60
CA PRO A 157 -16.99 -13.49 -30.64
C PRO A 157 -16.02 -14.64 -30.92
N GLU A 158 -15.67 -14.88 -32.19
CA GLU A 158 -14.71 -15.93 -32.56
C GLU A 158 -13.29 -15.64 -32.03
N SER A 159 -12.96 -14.35 -31.88
CA SER A 159 -11.68 -13.87 -31.36
C SER A 159 -11.84 -12.49 -30.73
N LEU A 160 -10.87 -12.06 -29.93
CA LEU A 160 -10.85 -10.71 -29.36
C LEU A 160 -10.80 -9.62 -30.45
N ASP A 161 -10.24 -9.93 -31.62
CA ASP A 161 -10.21 -9.00 -32.75
C ASP A 161 -11.61 -8.69 -33.30
N ALA A 162 -12.57 -9.61 -33.15
CA ALA A 162 -13.96 -9.37 -33.54
C ALA A 162 -14.62 -8.26 -32.71
N LEU A 163 -14.11 -7.97 -31.51
CA LEU A 163 -14.59 -6.87 -30.67
C LEU A 163 -14.25 -5.49 -31.26
N SER A 164 -13.30 -5.42 -32.19
CA SER A 164 -12.98 -4.17 -32.91
C SER A 164 -14.15 -3.66 -33.78
N ALA A 165 -15.12 -4.54 -34.10
CA ALA A 165 -16.31 -4.20 -34.86
C ALA A 165 -17.38 -3.43 -34.06
N LEU A 166 -17.24 -3.34 -32.73
CA LEU A 166 -18.19 -2.61 -31.86
C LEU A 166 -18.23 -1.10 -32.20
N PRO A 167 -19.35 -0.40 -31.98
CA PRO A 167 -19.42 1.05 -32.14
C PRO A 167 -18.34 1.77 -31.31
N VAL A 168 -17.79 2.89 -31.80
CA VAL A 168 -16.70 3.63 -31.13
C VAL A 168 -17.06 4.06 -29.70
N TYR A 169 -18.34 4.30 -29.41
CA TYR A 169 -18.80 4.65 -28.07
C TYR A 169 -18.71 3.49 -27.07
N ASP A 170 -18.83 2.25 -27.54
CA ASP A 170 -18.72 1.04 -26.72
C ASP A 170 -17.27 0.48 -26.71
N ARG A 171 -16.38 1.06 -27.51
CA ARG A 171 -14.94 0.73 -27.53
C ARG A 171 -14.20 1.56 -26.48
N VAL A 172 -13.85 0.93 -25.37
CA VAL A 172 -12.76 1.40 -24.50
C VAL A 172 -11.45 1.20 -25.27
N GLU A 173 -10.51 2.15 -25.20
CA GLU A 173 -9.24 2.08 -25.94
C GLU A 173 -8.50 0.77 -25.59
N ASN A 174 -8.53 -0.17 -26.54
CA ASN A 174 -8.29 -1.60 -26.31
C ASN A 174 -6.81 -1.89 -26.09
N ASN A 175 -6.41 -2.19 -24.86
CA ASN A 175 -5.15 -2.86 -24.61
C ASN A 175 -5.40 -4.35 -24.34
N PHE A 176 -5.69 -5.10 -25.41
CA PHE A 176 -5.76 -6.57 -25.37
C PHE A 176 -4.39 -7.22 -25.11
N ILE A 177 -3.35 -6.40 -24.97
CA ILE A 177 -1.96 -6.80 -24.82
C ILE A 177 -1.54 -6.54 -23.38
N ASP A 178 -0.90 -7.53 -22.76
CA ASP A 178 -0.28 -7.37 -21.46
C ASP A 178 0.92 -6.41 -21.58
N PRO A 179 0.97 -5.32 -20.80
CA PRO A 179 2.04 -4.31 -20.90
C PRO A 179 3.43 -4.83 -20.48
N THR A 180 3.51 -6.01 -19.88
CA THR A 180 4.74 -6.63 -19.39
C THR A 180 5.24 -7.74 -20.32
N THR A 181 4.34 -8.63 -20.76
CA THR A 181 4.72 -9.74 -21.64
C THR A 181 4.65 -9.36 -23.12
N GLU A 182 3.96 -8.26 -23.45
CA GLU A 182 3.64 -7.83 -24.82
C GLU A 182 2.83 -8.87 -25.61
N GLU A 183 2.24 -9.85 -24.92
CA GLU A 183 1.39 -10.89 -25.49
C GLU A 183 -0.09 -10.52 -25.35
N GLN A 184 -0.90 -10.94 -26.30
CA GLN A 184 -2.36 -10.78 -26.23
C GLN A 184 -2.93 -11.67 -25.12
N TYR A 185 -3.90 -11.17 -24.35
CA TYR A 185 -4.61 -11.97 -23.36
C TYR A 185 -5.28 -13.19 -24.01
N GLY A 186 -5.23 -14.33 -23.31
CA GLY A 186 -5.80 -15.56 -23.83
C GLY A 186 -7.32 -15.53 -23.80
N TYR A 187 -7.95 -15.91 -24.91
CA TYR A 187 -9.39 -16.07 -25.02
C TYR A 187 -9.73 -17.40 -25.66
N ARG A 188 -10.62 -18.17 -25.04
CA ARG A 188 -11.08 -19.46 -25.56
C ARG A 188 -12.59 -19.59 -25.39
N VAL A 189 -13.28 -19.87 -26.49
CA VAL A 189 -14.71 -20.16 -26.49
C VAL A 189 -14.94 -21.58 -25.97
N GLY A 190 -15.89 -21.76 -25.06
CA GLY A 190 -16.33 -23.05 -24.53
C GLY A 190 -17.64 -23.53 -25.17
N GLU A 191 -18.32 -24.46 -24.50
CA GLU A 191 -19.65 -24.91 -24.93
C GLU A 191 -20.74 -23.90 -24.49
N GLY A 192 -21.65 -23.56 -25.40
CA GLY A 192 -22.78 -22.67 -25.13
C GLY A 192 -22.37 -21.21 -25.01
N ASP A 193 -22.69 -20.58 -23.88
CA ASP A 193 -22.36 -19.20 -23.53
C ASP A 193 -21.10 -19.08 -22.65
N ASN A 194 -20.38 -20.19 -22.45
CA ASN A 194 -19.18 -20.24 -21.63
C ASN A 194 -17.93 -19.84 -22.41
N TYR A 195 -17.03 -19.12 -21.76
CA TYR A 195 -15.72 -18.75 -22.31
C TYR A 195 -14.68 -18.65 -21.20
N MET A 196 -13.41 -18.63 -21.60
CA MET A 196 -12.27 -18.48 -20.70
C MET A 196 -11.44 -17.26 -21.07
N LEU A 197 -11.01 -16.51 -20.05
CA LEU A 197 -10.07 -15.40 -20.15
C LEU A 197 -8.80 -15.72 -19.37
N CYS A 198 -7.64 -15.67 -20.03
CA CYS A 198 -6.36 -16.07 -19.46
C CYS A 198 -5.37 -14.91 -19.42
N ALA A 199 -4.59 -14.85 -18.35
CA ALA A 199 -3.43 -13.98 -18.21
C ALA A 199 -2.34 -14.67 -17.38
N THR A 200 -1.14 -14.10 -17.38
CA THR A 200 -0.04 -14.54 -16.52
C THR A 200 0.08 -13.59 -15.35
N PHE A 201 -0.01 -14.10 -14.11
CA PHE A 201 0.05 -13.31 -12.89
C PHE A 201 1.34 -13.52 -12.12
N ASP A 202 1.85 -12.46 -11.48
CA ASP A 202 3.09 -12.50 -10.72
C ASP A 202 2.88 -12.87 -9.24
N THR A 203 1.68 -12.63 -8.72
CA THR A 203 1.33 -12.81 -7.30
C THR A 203 0.21 -13.83 -7.12
N ASN A 204 0.16 -14.42 -5.92
CA ASN A 204 -0.91 -15.33 -5.52
C ASN A 204 -1.89 -14.56 -4.62
N THR A 205 -3.13 -14.45 -5.06
CA THR A 205 -4.21 -13.75 -4.37
C THR A 205 -5.15 -14.71 -3.62
N GLU A 206 -5.03 -16.02 -3.86
CA GLU A 206 -5.74 -17.07 -3.10
C GLU A 206 -5.20 -17.25 -1.67
N ASP A 207 -3.98 -16.76 -1.40
CA ASP A 207 -3.39 -16.74 -0.07
C ASP A 207 -4.13 -15.73 0.82
N THR A 208 -5.25 -16.20 1.36
CA THR A 208 -6.28 -15.53 2.18
C THR A 208 -5.77 -14.93 3.49
N SER A 209 -4.46 -14.92 3.73
CA SER A 209 -3.83 -14.26 4.87
C SER A 209 -3.72 -12.72 4.73
N ARG A 210 -4.12 -12.15 3.58
CA ARG A 210 -3.86 -10.74 3.25
C ARG A 210 -5.06 -9.89 2.80
N THR A 211 -6.27 -10.43 2.70
CA THR A 211 -7.41 -9.73 2.10
C THR A 211 -8.43 -9.28 3.15
N ASP A 212 -8.72 -7.98 3.17
CA ASP A 212 -9.85 -7.45 3.91
C ASP A 212 -11.14 -8.01 3.28
N ALA A 213 -11.90 -8.78 4.07
CA ALA A 213 -13.00 -9.64 3.63
C ALA A 213 -14.24 -8.90 3.06
N ASN A 214 -14.13 -7.62 2.73
CA ASN A 214 -15.25 -6.76 2.35
C ASN A 214 -15.32 -6.39 0.85
N ASP A 215 -14.39 -6.86 0.02
CA ASP A 215 -14.42 -6.58 -1.42
C ASP A 215 -14.90 -7.78 -2.23
N PHE A 216 -16.23 -7.92 -2.34
CA PHE A 216 -16.88 -9.00 -3.09
C PHE A 216 -16.48 -9.00 -4.59
N SER A 217 -16.12 -7.84 -5.15
CA SER A 217 -15.68 -7.73 -6.54
C SER A 217 -14.29 -8.35 -6.79
N SER A 218 -13.46 -8.41 -5.73
CA SER A 218 -12.14 -9.04 -5.78
C SER A 218 -12.18 -10.56 -5.74
N GLN A 219 -13.29 -11.15 -5.27
CA GLN A 219 -13.42 -12.60 -5.07
C GLN A 219 -13.50 -13.35 -6.40
N ASP A 220 -14.20 -12.79 -7.39
CA ASP A 220 -14.41 -13.38 -8.73
C ASP A 220 -13.17 -13.33 -9.64
N TRP A 221 -12.10 -12.67 -9.17
CA TRP A 221 -10.84 -12.48 -9.87
C TRP A 221 -9.62 -12.95 -9.07
N GLN A 222 -9.83 -13.85 -8.11
CA GLN A 222 -8.72 -14.50 -7.40
C GLN A 222 -7.97 -15.46 -8.33
N HIS A 223 -6.65 -15.42 -8.25
CA HIS A 223 -5.76 -16.23 -9.07
C HIS A 223 -4.51 -16.68 -8.30
N PRO A 224 -3.93 -17.84 -8.64
CA PRO A 224 -2.59 -18.19 -8.24
C PRO A 224 -1.55 -17.36 -9.02
N ALA A 225 -0.28 -17.48 -8.63
CA ALA A 225 0.82 -16.98 -9.45
C ALA A 225 1.04 -17.93 -10.65
N GLY A 226 1.34 -17.36 -11.82
CA GLY A 226 1.51 -18.08 -13.08
C GLY A 226 0.38 -17.84 -14.07
N GLU A 227 0.35 -18.63 -15.15
CA GLU A 227 -0.73 -18.60 -16.13
C GLU A 227 -2.02 -19.13 -15.50
N TYR A 228 -3.08 -18.33 -15.55
CA TYR A 228 -4.39 -18.70 -15.02
C TYR A 228 -5.52 -18.23 -15.92
N CYS A 229 -6.54 -19.07 -16.06
CA CYS A 229 -7.72 -18.82 -16.89
C CYS A 229 -8.99 -18.77 -16.04
N PHE A 230 -9.71 -17.66 -16.11
CA PHE A 230 -11.00 -17.50 -15.48
C PHE A 230 -12.10 -18.05 -16.38
N ALA A 231 -12.89 -19.00 -15.87
CA ALA A 231 -14.13 -19.43 -16.52
C ALA A 231 -15.22 -18.37 -16.28
N LYS A 232 -15.83 -17.88 -17.36
CA LYS A 232 -16.93 -16.92 -17.35
C LYS A 232 -18.06 -17.43 -18.26
N SER A 233 -19.26 -16.93 -18.05
CA SER A 233 -20.42 -17.19 -18.89
C SER A 233 -21.06 -15.86 -19.25
N ALA A 234 -21.45 -15.69 -20.52
CA ALA A 234 -22.15 -14.48 -20.94
C ALA A 234 -23.56 -14.47 -20.32
N PRO A 235 -24.04 -13.35 -19.74
CA PRO A 235 -25.34 -13.33 -19.10
C PRO A 235 -26.44 -13.74 -20.09
N SER A 236 -27.16 -14.83 -19.77
CA SER A 236 -28.39 -15.15 -20.50
C SER A 236 -29.40 -14.04 -20.22
N LEU A 237 -29.86 -13.33 -21.24
CA LEU A 237 -30.85 -12.24 -21.14
C LEU A 237 -32.26 -12.70 -20.69
N GLY A 238 -32.38 -13.83 -19.99
CA GLY A 238 -33.64 -14.38 -19.50
C GLY A 238 -33.54 -14.84 -18.04
N ASN A 239 -34.27 -14.12 -17.17
CA ASN A 239 -34.88 -14.60 -15.91
C ASN A 239 -34.19 -14.32 -14.55
N ASP A 240 -33.49 -13.21 -14.34
CA ASP A 240 -33.12 -12.77 -12.98
C ASP A 240 -33.58 -11.35 -12.64
N PHE A 241 -34.85 -11.04 -12.93
CA PHE A 241 -35.57 -10.12 -12.04
C PHE A 241 -36.07 -10.97 -10.87
N PRO A 242 -35.54 -10.82 -9.64
CA PRO A 242 -36.19 -11.39 -8.47
C PRO A 242 -37.63 -10.83 -8.44
N PRO A 243 -38.66 -11.67 -8.20
CA PRO A 243 -40.03 -11.19 -8.18
C PRO A 243 -40.12 -10.02 -7.20
N GLU A 244 -40.64 -8.90 -7.70
CA GLU A 244 -41.00 -7.72 -6.95
C GLU A 244 -41.67 -8.17 -5.65
N LYS A 245 -40.98 -8.00 -4.51
CA LYS A 245 -41.55 -8.29 -3.21
C LYS A 245 -42.75 -7.37 -3.06
N THR A 246 -43.94 -7.94 -3.22
CA THR A 246 -45.21 -7.28 -2.98
C THR A 246 -45.15 -6.67 -1.58
N MET A 247 -45.13 -5.34 -1.49
CA MET A 247 -45.34 -4.65 -0.23
C MET A 247 -46.76 -4.95 0.22
N VAL A 248 -46.90 -5.87 1.16
CA VAL A 248 -48.15 -6.06 1.91
C VAL A 248 -48.20 -4.92 2.93
N GLN A 249 -49.27 -4.12 2.83
CA GLN A 249 -49.65 -3.06 3.76
C GLN A 249 -49.86 -3.57 5.18
#